data_AF-A0A2V3HRT6-F1
#
_entry.id   AF-A0A2V3HRT6-F1
#
_cell.length_a   1.000
_cell.length_b   1.000
_cell.length_c   1.000
_cell.angle_alpha   90.00
_cell.angle_beta   90.00
_cell.angle_gamma   90.00
#
_symmetry.space_group_name_H-M   'P 1'
#
loop_
_entity.id
_entity.type
_entity.pdbx_description
1 polymer ?
#
loop_
_entity_poly.entity_id
_entity_poly.type
_entity_poly.pdbx_seq_one_letter_code
_entity_poly.pdbx_strand_id
1 'polypeptide(L)'
;MANGTNGVGCPLVIPDSDDDGVPDADDACPGTAVGVVVNETGCEPPPPPPPDNDGDGVVNADDNCPDSANADQADADGDGVGDVCDLPQDGDTGSDGDSEPTGEGGGLGGLSVMMLAAVAGGILLIIVMVTLFITKDEIGLLMGGSKTDSTPISSAPIVSEPFVEEQATPTVVTPAKQEYEQQLIDQGYSPEQAKTYADHYYD
;
A
#
# COMPACT_ATOMS: atom_id res chain seq x y z
N MET A 1 -50.92 -10.52 -15.12
CA MET A 1 -49.79 -11.20 -15.82
C MET A 1 -49.69 -12.58 -15.20
N ALA A 2 -49.78 -13.63 -16.02
CA ALA A 2 -50.08 -14.99 -15.60
C ALA A 2 -48.82 -15.74 -15.12
N ASN A 3 -48.91 -16.33 -13.92
CA ASN A 3 -47.95 -17.30 -13.40
C ASN A 3 -48.23 -18.67 -14.06
N GLY A 4 -47.20 -19.32 -14.62
CA GLY A 4 -47.34 -20.48 -15.51
C GLY A 4 -47.90 -21.74 -14.84
N THR A 5 -48.75 -22.48 -15.57
CA THR A 5 -49.52 -23.65 -15.12
C THR A 5 -48.72 -24.96 -15.01
N ASN A 6 -47.40 -24.91 -14.87
CA ASN A 6 -46.54 -26.08 -15.06
C ASN A 6 -45.81 -26.54 -13.78
N GLY A 7 -46.05 -25.91 -12.63
CA GLY A 7 -45.46 -26.32 -11.35
C GLY A 7 -43.94 -26.19 -11.24
N VAL A 8 -43.24 -25.86 -12.33
CA VAL A 8 -41.88 -25.35 -12.33
C VAL A 8 -42.00 -23.83 -12.26
N GLY A 9 -42.32 -23.32 -11.07
CA GLY A 9 -41.99 -21.93 -10.78
C GLY A 9 -40.49 -21.79 -11.00
N CYS A 10 -40.06 -20.79 -11.77
CA CYS A 10 -38.68 -20.36 -11.68
C CYS A 10 -38.39 -20.15 -10.18
N PRO A 11 -37.22 -20.57 -9.66
CA PRO A 11 -36.76 -20.02 -8.38
C PRO A 11 -36.95 -18.51 -8.49
N LEU A 12 -37.49 -17.86 -7.45
CA LEU A 12 -37.75 -16.43 -7.48
C LEU A 12 -36.41 -15.72 -7.75
N VAL A 13 -36.10 -15.52 -9.02
CA VAL A 13 -34.99 -14.69 -9.47
C VAL A 13 -35.48 -13.30 -9.15
N ILE A 14 -34.95 -12.77 -8.06
CA ILE A 14 -35.11 -11.36 -7.75
C ILE A 14 -34.38 -10.63 -8.90
N PRO A 15 -35.06 -9.78 -9.67
CA PRO A 15 -34.42 -9.00 -10.72
C PRO A 15 -33.34 -8.11 -10.12
N ASP A 16 -32.19 -8.12 -10.75
CA ASP A 16 -31.00 -7.33 -10.45
C ASP A 16 -30.43 -6.98 -11.83
N SER A 17 -30.59 -5.73 -12.25
CA SER A 17 -30.35 -5.29 -13.64
C SER A 17 -28.88 -5.08 -13.95
N ASP A 18 -28.08 -4.79 -12.94
CA ASP A 18 -26.66 -4.49 -13.04
C ASP A 18 -25.78 -5.48 -12.29
N ASP A 19 -26.37 -6.54 -11.73
CA ASP A 19 -25.71 -7.68 -11.08
C ASP A 19 -24.77 -7.21 -9.93
N ASP A 20 -25.14 -6.14 -9.22
CA ASP A 20 -24.36 -5.56 -8.12
C ASP A 20 -24.67 -6.22 -6.75
N GLY A 21 -25.68 -7.09 -6.71
CA GLY A 21 -26.12 -7.81 -5.52
C GLY A 21 -27.26 -7.12 -4.75
N VAL A 22 -27.72 -5.97 -5.20
CA VAL A 22 -28.89 -5.25 -4.70
C VAL A 22 -30.04 -5.38 -5.71
N PRO A 23 -31.17 -5.99 -5.31
CA PRO A 23 -32.35 -6.09 -6.17
C PRO A 23 -32.82 -4.76 -6.77
N ASP A 24 -33.33 -4.78 -8.00
CA ASP A 24 -33.91 -3.61 -8.70
C ASP A 24 -34.96 -2.83 -7.86
N ALA A 25 -35.63 -3.50 -6.94
CA ALA A 25 -36.66 -2.91 -6.09
C ALA A 25 -36.09 -2.10 -4.90
N ASP A 26 -34.86 -2.44 -4.48
CA ASP A 26 -34.14 -1.85 -3.34
C ASP A 26 -32.91 -1.03 -3.80
N ASP A 27 -32.56 -1.11 -5.09
CA ASP A 27 -31.47 -0.37 -5.73
C ASP A 27 -31.90 1.08 -6.10
N ALA A 28 -31.16 2.05 -5.56
CA ALA A 28 -31.32 3.46 -5.82
C ALA A 28 -30.38 3.98 -6.93
N CYS A 29 -29.39 3.20 -7.33
CA CYS A 29 -28.33 3.53 -8.27
C CYS A 29 -28.27 2.50 -9.42
N PRO A 30 -29.28 2.48 -10.32
CA PRO A 30 -29.31 1.52 -11.42
C PRO A 30 -28.16 1.73 -12.40
N GLY A 31 -27.37 0.69 -12.61
CA GLY A 31 -26.21 0.68 -13.49
C GLY A 31 -24.87 0.79 -12.77
N THR A 32 -24.83 0.45 -11.48
CA THR A 32 -23.59 0.30 -10.73
C THR A 32 -22.74 -0.80 -11.36
N ALA A 33 -21.43 -0.58 -11.48
CA ALA A 33 -20.56 -1.52 -12.17
C ALA A 33 -20.43 -2.84 -11.39
N VAL A 34 -20.60 -3.98 -12.06
CA VAL A 34 -20.43 -5.31 -11.45
C VAL A 34 -19.09 -5.42 -10.72
N GLY A 35 -19.14 -5.78 -9.44
CA GLY A 35 -17.95 -6.03 -8.62
C GLY A 35 -17.39 -4.80 -7.89
N VAL A 36 -18.05 -3.64 -7.96
CA VAL A 36 -17.74 -2.52 -7.06
C VAL A 36 -18.41 -2.72 -5.69
N VAL A 37 -17.83 -2.11 -4.66
CA VAL A 37 -18.45 -2.09 -3.33
C VAL A 37 -19.62 -1.11 -3.34
N VAL A 38 -20.81 -1.62 -3.04
CA VAL A 38 -22.05 -0.83 -2.93
C VAL A 38 -22.57 -0.83 -1.50
N ASN A 39 -23.28 0.24 -1.13
CA ASN A 39 -23.99 0.33 0.14
C ASN A 39 -25.32 -0.45 0.09
N GLU A 40 -26.14 -0.39 1.16
CA GLU A 40 -27.41 -1.13 1.19
C GLU A 40 -28.45 -0.67 0.16
N THR A 41 -28.20 0.44 -0.54
CA THR A 41 -29.07 1.00 -1.59
C THR A 41 -28.50 0.83 -3.00
N GLY A 42 -27.49 -0.01 -3.20
CA GLY A 42 -26.89 -0.26 -4.53
C GLY A 42 -25.98 0.88 -5.04
N CYS A 43 -25.69 1.87 -4.20
CA CYS A 43 -24.85 3.00 -4.59
C CYS A 43 -23.42 2.83 -4.11
N GLU A 44 -22.45 3.19 -4.96
CA GLU A 44 -21.05 3.33 -4.55
C GLU A 44 -20.94 4.42 -3.45
N PRO A 45 -20.38 4.10 -2.26
CA PRO A 45 -20.16 5.11 -1.24
C PRO A 45 -19.10 6.13 -1.70
N PRO A 46 -19.22 7.40 -1.31
CA PRO A 46 -18.17 8.37 -1.60
C PRO A 46 -16.86 7.95 -0.91
N PRO A 47 -15.70 8.23 -1.52
CA PRO A 47 -14.41 7.96 -0.88
C PRO A 47 -14.29 8.77 0.42
N PRO A 48 -13.59 8.27 1.44
CA PRO A 48 -13.28 9.08 2.60
C PRO A 48 -12.39 10.26 2.20
N PRO A 49 -12.45 11.39 2.94
CA PRO A 49 -11.48 12.46 2.76
C PRO A 49 -10.07 11.93 3.04
N PRO A 50 -9.03 12.57 2.47
CA PRO A 50 -7.65 12.25 2.80
C PRO A 50 -7.36 12.44 4.29
N PRO A 51 -6.32 11.77 4.81
CA PRO A 51 -5.96 11.84 6.22
C PRO A 51 -5.62 13.27 6.68
N ASP A 52 -6.20 13.62 7.82
CA ASP A 52 -5.91 14.80 8.64
C ASP A 52 -5.87 14.28 10.08
N ASN A 53 -4.67 14.07 10.58
CA ASN A 53 -4.41 13.36 11.84
C ASN A 53 -4.74 14.20 13.06
N ASP A 54 -4.54 15.51 12.99
CA ASP A 54 -4.71 16.43 14.11
C ASP A 54 -6.00 17.27 14.05
N GLY A 55 -6.70 17.22 12.91
CA GLY A 55 -8.01 17.80 12.70
C GLY A 55 -7.99 19.32 12.52
N ASP A 56 -6.87 19.89 12.07
CA ASP A 56 -6.72 21.32 11.89
C ASP A 56 -7.27 21.85 10.54
N GLY A 57 -7.60 20.93 9.63
CA GLY A 57 -8.16 21.22 8.31
C GLY A 57 -7.13 21.29 7.18
N VAL A 58 -5.84 21.09 7.46
CA VAL A 58 -4.78 20.84 6.50
C VAL A 58 -4.56 19.33 6.43
N VAL A 59 -4.48 18.77 5.22
CA VAL A 59 -4.23 17.33 5.09
C VAL A 59 -2.78 17.01 5.40
N ASN A 60 -2.51 15.83 5.95
CA ASN A 60 -1.16 15.41 6.35
C ASN A 60 -0.10 15.57 5.24
N ALA A 61 -0.50 15.52 3.98
CA ALA A 61 0.37 15.68 2.81
C ALA A 61 0.89 17.11 2.62
N ASP A 62 0.12 18.10 3.07
CA ASP A 62 0.37 19.53 2.94
C ASP A 62 0.63 20.20 4.30
N ASP A 63 0.64 19.42 5.38
CA ASP A 63 0.78 19.87 6.75
C ASP A 63 2.25 19.82 7.22
N ASN A 64 2.79 20.97 7.61
CA ASN A 64 4.14 21.08 8.17
C ASN A 64 4.24 20.59 9.64
N CYS A 65 3.11 20.23 10.26
CA CYS A 65 3.01 19.57 11.56
C CYS A 65 1.90 18.50 11.61
N PRO A 66 2.03 17.35 10.90
CA PRO A 66 0.96 16.34 10.73
C PRO A 66 0.37 15.69 11.99
N ASP A 67 0.86 16.00 13.18
CA ASP A 67 0.35 15.46 14.44
C ASP A 67 0.06 16.58 15.46
N SER A 68 0.07 17.86 15.06
CA SER A 68 0.01 19.01 15.95
C SER A 68 -0.64 20.24 15.30
N ALA A 69 -1.95 20.38 15.57
CA ALA A 69 -2.82 21.34 14.91
C ALA A 69 -2.27 22.77 14.82
N ASN A 70 -2.08 23.26 13.59
CA ASN A 70 -1.60 24.59 13.24
C ASN A 70 -2.15 25.03 11.86
N ALA A 71 -3.47 25.26 11.78
CA ALA A 71 -4.17 25.58 10.53
C ALA A 71 -3.64 26.81 9.74
N ASP A 72 -2.81 27.66 10.36
CA ASP A 72 -2.14 28.79 9.71
C ASP A 72 -0.78 28.42 9.08
N GLN A 73 -0.30 27.20 9.30
CA GLN A 73 0.92 26.62 8.74
C GLN A 73 2.13 27.54 8.95
N ALA A 74 2.20 28.18 10.12
CA ALA A 74 3.28 29.09 10.47
C ALA A 74 4.61 28.33 10.51
N ASP A 75 5.59 28.87 9.78
CA ASP A 75 6.97 28.38 9.68
C ASP A 75 7.87 29.63 9.60
N ALA A 76 8.43 30.04 10.74
CA ALA A 76 9.12 31.30 10.88
C ALA A 76 10.54 31.30 10.28
N ASP A 77 11.19 30.15 10.22
CA ASP A 77 12.57 30.00 9.73
C ASP A 77 12.68 29.37 8.33
N GLY A 78 11.57 28.82 7.82
CA GLY A 78 11.40 28.35 6.45
C GLY A 78 12.01 26.97 6.20
N ASP A 79 12.14 26.13 7.22
CA ASP A 79 12.73 24.80 7.11
C ASP A 79 11.73 23.71 6.68
N GLY A 80 10.44 24.06 6.60
CA GLY A 80 9.34 23.16 6.23
C GLY A 80 8.72 22.40 7.41
N VAL A 81 9.12 22.69 8.64
CA VAL A 81 8.50 22.22 9.89
C VAL A 81 7.75 23.40 10.51
N GLY A 82 6.52 23.19 10.99
CA GLY A 82 5.74 24.28 11.55
C GLY A 82 6.20 24.69 12.96
N ASP A 83 6.06 25.97 13.30
CA ASP A 83 6.44 26.57 14.59
C ASP A 83 5.88 25.81 15.81
N VAL A 84 4.75 25.10 15.63
CA VAL A 84 4.06 24.35 16.70
C VAL A 84 4.77 23.03 17.01
N CYS A 85 5.32 22.36 16.01
CA CYS A 85 6.02 21.08 16.15
C CYS A 85 7.54 21.19 15.99
N ASP A 86 8.05 22.37 15.62
CA ASP A 86 9.46 22.71 15.64
C ASP A 86 9.91 22.88 17.11
N LEU A 87 10.42 21.79 17.66
CA LEU A 87 11.09 21.83 18.95
C LEU A 87 12.43 22.55 18.73
N PRO A 88 12.89 23.38 19.68
CA PRO A 88 14.20 24.00 19.56
C PRO A 88 15.22 22.90 19.28
N GLN A 89 15.75 22.90 18.05
CA GLN A 89 16.97 22.16 17.74
C GLN A 89 17.91 22.51 18.87
N ASP A 90 18.43 21.48 19.53
CA ASP A 90 19.13 21.54 20.78
C ASP A 90 20.47 22.26 20.64
N GLY A 91 20.43 23.55 20.32
CA GLY A 91 21.48 24.54 20.44
C GLY A 91 22.81 24.21 19.76
N ASP A 92 22.95 23.11 19.02
CA ASP A 92 24.19 22.80 18.32
C ASP A 92 24.24 23.51 16.97
N THR A 93 24.06 24.83 17.00
CA THR A 93 24.85 25.70 16.13
C THR A 93 26.29 25.64 16.62
N GLY A 94 26.93 24.47 16.46
CA GLY A 94 28.35 24.25 16.64
C GLY A 94 29.14 24.98 15.56
N SER A 95 29.06 26.31 15.58
CA SER A 95 30.15 27.18 15.16
C SER A 95 31.18 27.28 16.29
N ASP A 96 31.54 26.15 16.89
CA ASP A 96 32.78 26.06 17.66
C ASP A 96 33.89 25.73 16.67
N GLY A 97 34.26 26.75 15.92
CA GLY A 97 35.52 26.84 15.19
C GLY A 97 36.73 26.94 16.13
N ASP A 98 36.69 26.30 17.30
CA ASP A 98 37.82 26.20 18.21
C ASP A 98 38.40 24.79 18.11
N SER A 99 39.39 24.70 17.22
CA SER A 99 40.35 23.63 17.26
C SER A 99 41.08 23.67 18.59
N GLU A 100 40.86 22.70 19.49
CA GLU A 100 41.98 22.24 20.33
C GLU A 100 41.92 20.75 20.69
N PRO A 101 43.07 20.03 20.60
CA PRO A 101 43.13 18.59 20.70
C PRO A 101 43.56 18.15 22.10
N THR A 102 42.80 17.25 22.71
CA THR A 102 43.28 16.31 23.73
C THR A 102 42.47 15.03 23.52
N GLY A 103 42.98 13.81 23.49
CA GLY A 103 44.20 13.20 23.97
C GLY A 103 43.87 11.70 24.04
N GLU A 104 44.85 10.86 23.73
CA GLU A 104 44.75 9.40 23.66
C GLU A 104 44.11 8.71 24.88
N GLY A 105 43.50 7.53 24.68
CA GLY A 105 43.34 6.57 25.78
C GLY A 105 42.27 5.49 25.58
N GLY A 106 42.70 4.26 25.28
CA GLY A 106 41.82 3.11 25.01
C GLY A 106 41.13 2.49 26.23
N GLY A 107 40.20 1.58 25.95
CA GLY A 107 39.44 0.87 26.99
C GLY A 107 38.58 -0.30 26.47
N LEU A 108 39.11 -1.14 25.57
CA LEU A 108 38.48 -2.41 25.19
C LEU A 108 38.71 -3.44 26.31
N GLY A 109 37.93 -3.35 27.38
CA GLY A 109 38.02 -4.24 28.53
C GLY A 109 36.76 -5.08 28.72
N GLY A 110 36.82 -6.37 28.37
CA GLY A 110 36.10 -7.39 29.13
C GLY A 110 34.99 -8.18 28.41
N LEU A 111 35.33 -8.94 27.36
CA LEU A 111 34.56 -10.15 27.03
C LEU A 111 35.36 -11.37 27.49
N SER A 112 34.93 -11.94 28.62
CA SER A 112 35.48 -13.14 29.22
C SER A 112 35.35 -14.34 28.27
N VAL A 113 36.49 -14.90 27.84
CA VAL A 113 36.65 -15.95 26.81
C VAL A 113 36.10 -17.33 27.24
N MET A 114 35.25 -17.40 28.26
CA MET A 114 34.72 -18.67 28.80
C MET A 114 33.32 -19.03 28.27
N MET A 115 32.64 -18.13 27.52
CA MET A 115 31.30 -18.37 26.93
C MET A 115 31.33 -18.85 25.47
N LEU A 116 32.48 -19.19 24.90
CA LEU A 116 32.57 -19.65 23.50
C LEU A 116 32.37 -21.17 23.31
N ALA A 117 32.19 -21.94 24.39
CA ALA A 117 32.00 -23.40 24.31
C ALA A 117 30.53 -23.85 24.17
N ALA A 118 29.54 -22.96 24.35
CA ALA A 118 28.12 -23.35 24.29
C ALA A 118 27.47 -23.17 22.91
N VAL A 119 28.03 -22.33 22.04
CA VAL A 119 27.39 -21.98 20.75
C VAL A 119 27.61 -23.05 19.67
N ALA A 120 28.76 -23.75 19.70
CA ALA A 120 29.06 -24.80 18.71
C ALA A 120 28.20 -26.07 18.89
N GLY A 121 27.85 -26.43 20.14
CA GLY A 121 27.03 -27.60 20.44
C GLY A 121 25.55 -27.41 20.08
N GLY A 122 25.02 -26.21 20.32
CA GLY A 122 23.63 -25.86 19.99
C GLY A 122 23.37 -25.84 18.48
N ILE A 123 24.28 -25.23 17.70
CA ILE A 123 24.16 -25.19 16.24
C ILE A 123 24.25 -26.60 15.64
N LEU A 124 25.15 -27.45 16.13
CA LEU A 124 25.26 -28.84 15.67
C LEU A 124 23.99 -29.65 15.99
N LEU A 125 23.42 -29.47 17.19
CA LEU A 125 22.17 -30.13 17.58
C LEU A 125 20.97 -29.65 16.76
N ILE A 126 20.90 -28.36 16.44
CA ILE A 126 19.85 -27.78 15.59
C ILE A 126 19.98 -28.31 14.16
N ILE A 127 21.20 -28.37 13.59
CA ILE A 127 21.42 -28.94 12.26
C ILE A 127 21.04 -30.43 12.22
N VAL A 128 21.37 -31.19 13.26
CA VAL A 128 20.99 -32.62 13.36
C VAL A 128 19.46 -32.77 13.53
N MET A 129 18.81 -31.93 14.32
CA MET A 129 17.35 -31.91 14.48
C MET A 129 16.62 -31.52 13.18
N VAL A 130 17.09 -30.50 12.46
CA VAL A 130 16.51 -30.02 11.20
C VAL A 130 16.72 -31.05 10.08
N THR A 131 17.90 -31.66 9.97
CA THR A 131 18.15 -32.73 8.99
C THR A 131 17.34 -34.00 9.28
N LEU A 132 17.11 -34.35 10.54
CA LEU A 132 16.25 -35.48 10.93
C LEU A 132 14.74 -35.19 10.76
N PHE A 133 14.31 -33.93 10.84
CA PHE A 133 12.95 -33.50 10.52
C PHE A 133 12.69 -33.48 9.01
N ILE A 134 13.62 -32.91 8.21
CA ILE A 134 13.49 -32.84 6.75
C ILE A 134 13.51 -34.24 6.11
N THR A 135 14.31 -35.18 6.63
CA THR A 135 14.36 -36.56 6.11
C THR A 135 13.18 -37.44 6.55
N LYS A 136 12.32 -36.97 7.44
CA LYS A 136 11.13 -37.71 7.91
C LYS A 136 9.86 -37.40 7.11
N ASP A 137 9.81 -36.27 6.40
CA ASP A 137 8.63 -35.85 5.62
C ASP A 137 8.75 -36.07 4.11
N GLU A 138 9.94 -36.38 3.59
CA GLU A 138 10.13 -36.60 2.15
C GLU A 138 10.18 -38.09 1.78
N ILE A 139 8.99 -38.71 1.71
CA ILE A 139 8.73 -39.83 0.78
C ILE A 139 7.81 -39.33 -0.36
N GLY A 140 8.04 -38.12 -0.86
CA GLY A 140 7.10 -37.42 -1.76
C GLY A 140 7.65 -36.85 -3.08
N LEU A 141 8.96 -36.85 -3.34
CA LEU A 141 9.53 -36.06 -4.44
C LEU A 141 9.86 -36.83 -5.74
N LEU A 142 9.09 -37.87 -6.09
CA LEU A 142 9.36 -38.66 -7.31
C LEU A 142 8.41 -38.40 -8.49
N MET A 143 7.40 -37.52 -8.40
CA MET A 143 6.55 -37.22 -9.56
C MET A 143 5.91 -35.83 -9.45
N GLY A 144 6.34 -34.87 -10.27
CA GLY A 144 5.66 -33.57 -10.38
C GLY A 144 6.37 -32.62 -11.34
N GLY A 145 6.18 -32.84 -12.64
CA GLY A 145 6.88 -32.15 -13.71
C GLY A 145 6.79 -30.62 -13.69
N SER A 146 7.94 -30.00 -13.90
CA SER A 146 8.08 -28.61 -14.31
C SER A 146 7.39 -28.41 -15.66
N LYS A 147 6.29 -27.65 -15.68
CA LYS A 147 5.82 -26.99 -16.90
C LYS A 147 6.33 -25.55 -16.86
N THR A 148 7.47 -25.34 -17.50
CA THR A 148 7.83 -24.03 -18.02
C THR A 148 6.97 -23.78 -19.26
N ASP A 149 5.94 -22.95 -19.13
CA ASP A 149 5.24 -22.42 -20.31
C ASP A 149 6.16 -21.38 -20.97
N SER A 150 6.86 -21.83 -22.01
CA SER A 150 7.55 -20.95 -22.95
C SER A 150 6.53 -20.49 -23.98
N THR A 151 6.02 -19.27 -23.86
CA THR A 151 5.30 -18.62 -24.95
C THR A 151 6.28 -18.28 -26.08
N PRO A 152 6.05 -18.73 -27.33
CA PRO A 152 6.88 -18.33 -28.45
C PRO A 152 6.59 -16.88 -28.84
N ILE A 153 7.66 -16.08 -28.90
CA ILE A 153 7.68 -14.81 -29.62
C ILE A 153 7.26 -15.03 -31.08
N SER A 154 6.04 -14.64 -31.41
CA SER A 154 5.56 -14.56 -32.78
C SER A 154 6.10 -13.28 -33.40
N SER A 155 7.05 -13.42 -34.32
CA SER A 155 7.57 -12.32 -35.12
C SER A 155 6.49 -11.80 -36.06
N ALA A 156 5.79 -10.73 -35.67
CA ALA A 156 5.01 -9.92 -36.59
C ALA A 156 5.94 -8.94 -37.34
N PRO A 157 5.72 -8.68 -38.64
CA PRO A 157 6.49 -7.69 -39.38
C PRO A 157 6.18 -6.28 -38.87
N ILE A 158 7.22 -5.59 -38.41
CA ILE A 158 7.28 -4.15 -38.17
C ILE A 158 6.88 -3.39 -39.45
N VAL A 159 5.63 -2.95 -39.52
CA VAL A 159 5.22 -1.87 -40.43
C VAL A 159 5.60 -0.58 -39.73
N SER A 160 6.60 0.10 -40.28
CA SER A 160 7.00 1.44 -39.89
C SER A 160 5.90 2.43 -40.30
N GLU A 161 4.91 2.61 -39.44
CA GLU A 161 4.07 3.80 -39.42
C GLU A 161 4.68 4.81 -38.44
N PRO A 162 4.74 6.10 -38.76
CA PRO A 162 5.28 7.10 -37.87
C PRO A 162 4.33 7.23 -36.68
N PHE A 163 4.70 6.60 -35.57
CA PHE A 163 4.09 6.84 -34.27
C PHE A 163 4.31 8.32 -33.94
N VAL A 164 3.28 9.12 -34.17
CA VAL A 164 3.13 10.39 -33.50
C VAL A 164 2.90 10.02 -32.05
N GLU A 165 3.95 10.14 -31.26
CA GLU A 165 3.88 10.10 -29.81
C GLU A 165 3.01 11.27 -29.39
N GLU A 166 1.71 11.00 -29.24
CA GLU A 166 0.80 11.90 -28.56
C GLU A 166 1.29 11.96 -27.11
N GLN A 167 2.03 13.03 -26.82
CA GLN A 167 2.53 13.32 -25.50
C GLN A 167 1.33 13.56 -24.58
N ALA A 168 0.86 12.48 -23.94
CA ALA A 168 0.21 12.60 -22.65
C ALA A 168 1.23 13.26 -21.72
N THR A 169 0.93 14.47 -21.28
CA THR A 169 1.69 15.19 -20.26
C THR A 169 2.00 14.24 -19.11
N PRO A 170 3.25 14.12 -18.63
CA PRO A 170 3.55 13.28 -17.48
C PRO A 170 2.80 13.86 -16.29
N THR A 171 1.73 13.19 -15.86
CA THR A 171 1.09 13.45 -14.58
C THR A 171 2.19 13.30 -13.53
N VAL A 172 2.61 14.39 -12.90
CA VAL A 172 3.57 14.36 -11.80
C VAL A 172 2.85 13.64 -10.68
N VAL A 173 3.13 12.35 -10.52
CA VAL A 173 2.54 11.58 -9.44
C VAL A 173 3.27 11.97 -8.16
N THR A 174 2.61 12.72 -7.29
CA THR A 174 3.16 13.08 -5.97
C THR A 174 3.11 11.84 -5.05
N PRO A 175 4.03 11.71 -4.08
CA PRO A 175 3.98 10.63 -3.09
C PRO A 175 2.64 10.57 -2.34
N ALA A 176 2.09 11.73 -1.95
CA ALA A 176 0.80 11.84 -1.29
C ALA A 176 -0.36 11.26 -2.12
N LYS A 177 -0.34 11.51 -3.44
CA LYS A 177 -1.33 10.95 -4.35
C LYS A 177 -1.27 9.42 -4.40
N GLN A 178 -0.06 8.84 -4.47
CA GLN A 178 0.12 7.37 -4.46
C GLN A 178 -0.33 6.75 -3.15
N GLU A 179 -0.04 7.39 -2.03
CA GLU A 179 -0.45 6.91 -0.71
C GLU A 179 -1.97 6.91 -0.57
N TYR A 180 -2.65 7.96 -1.04
CA TYR A 180 -4.12 8.01 -1.05
C TYR A 180 -4.73 6.98 -2.02
N GLU A 181 -4.15 6.78 -3.21
CA GLU A 181 -4.56 5.70 -4.12
C GLU A 181 -4.45 4.32 -3.44
N GLN A 182 -3.32 4.03 -2.79
CA GLN A 182 -3.11 2.76 -2.09
C GLN A 182 -4.07 2.60 -0.91
N GLN A 183 -4.34 3.68 -0.18
CA GLN A 183 -5.30 3.69 0.92
C GLN A 183 -6.71 3.34 0.43
N LEU A 184 -7.15 3.88 -0.71
CA LEU A 184 -8.44 3.54 -1.30
C LEU A 184 -8.48 2.07 -1.75
N ILE A 185 -7.41 1.57 -2.35
CA ILE A 185 -7.31 0.15 -2.73
C ILE A 185 -7.42 -0.76 -1.49
N ASP A 186 -6.74 -0.42 -0.40
CA ASP A 186 -6.79 -1.16 0.86
C ASP A 186 -8.19 -1.15 1.51
N GLN A 187 -9.01 -0.13 1.19
CA GLN A 187 -10.41 -0.03 1.61
C GLN A 187 -11.40 -0.73 0.67
N GLY A 188 -10.91 -1.33 -0.43
CA GLY A 188 -11.72 -2.13 -1.35
C GLY A 188 -12.18 -1.40 -2.61
N TYR A 189 -11.70 -0.18 -2.87
CA TYR A 189 -11.90 0.48 -4.17
C TYR A 189 -11.04 -0.20 -5.25
N SER A 190 -11.53 -0.25 -6.49
CA SER A 190 -10.70 -0.71 -7.62
C SER A 190 -9.53 0.25 -7.88
N PRO A 191 -8.41 -0.21 -8.47
CA PRO A 191 -7.29 0.67 -8.84
C PRO A 191 -7.71 1.84 -9.73
N GLU A 192 -8.66 1.63 -10.65
CA GLU A 192 -9.17 2.66 -11.54
C GLU A 192 -10.01 3.71 -10.78
N GLN A 193 -10.86 3.27 -9.85
CA GLN A 193 -11.60 4.17 -8.97
C GLN A 193 -10.65 4.96 -8.07
N ALA A 194 -9.73 4.27 -7.40
CA ALA A 194 -8.74 4.88 -6.50
C ALA A 194 -7.94 5.98 -7.19
N LYS A 195 -7.46 5.71 -8.42
CA LYS A 195 -6.77 6.69 -9.24
C LYS A 195 -7.65 7.88 -9.59
N THR A 196 -8.88 7.63 -10.05
CA THR A 196 -9.81 8.72 -10.42
C THR A 196 -10.13 9.62 -9.22
N TYR A 197 -10.29 9.04 -8.03
CA TYR A 197 -10.52 9.79 -6.80
C TYR A 197 -9.28 10.58 -6.35
N ALA A 198 -8.10 10.00 -6.47
CA ALA A 198 -6.85 10.68 -6.14
C ALA A 198 -6.52 11.81 -7.14
N ASP A 199 -6.81 11.62 -8.43
CA ASP A 199 -6.74 12.66 -9.45
C ASP A 199 -7.65 13.84 -9.07
N HIS A 200 -8.90 13.59 -8.66
CA HIS A 200 -9.82 14.67 -8.25
C HIS A 200 -9.33 15.47 -7.03
N TYR A 201 -8.60 14.85 -6.10
CA TYR A 201 -8.15 15.53 -4.88
C TYR A 201 -6.80 16.25 -5.04
N TYR A 202 -5.88 15.68 -5.80
CA TYR A 202 -4.48 16.13 -5.90
C TYR A 202 -4.12 16.68 -7.31
N ASP A 203 -5.09 17.20 -8.06
CA ASP A 203 -4.92 17.82 -9.39
C ASP A 203 -4.27 19.22 -9.36
#